data_AF-L8JF43-F1
#
_entry.id   AF-L8JF43-F1
#
_cell.length_a   1.000
_cell.length_b   1.000
_cell.length_c   1.000
_cell.angle_alpha   90.00
_cell.angle_beta   90.00
_cell.angle_gamma   90.00
#
_symmetry.space_group_name_H-M   'P 1'
#
loop_
_entity.id
_entity.type
_entity.pdbx_description
1 polymer ?
#
loop_
_entity_poly.entity_id
_entity_poly.type
_entity_poly.pdbx_seq_one_letter_code
_entity_poly.pdbx_strand_id
1 'polypeptide(L)'
;MNRRLIVIVMLTFGVFGCSSSDYENYQLFPEEYVSDVEYDSIYHYGYNQGCESALSTKGVPDMVYMRDITLDKQGTRFEQGWEDGNSACKDGVRIIMPTLIIEKN
;
A
#
# COMPACT_ATOMS: atom_id res chain seq x y z
N MET A 1 -44.27 -42.03 -5.82
CA MET A 1 -43.54 -41.60 -4.61
C MET A 1 -42.09 -41.16 -4.88
N ASN A 2 -41.56 -41.31 -6.11
CA ASN A 2 -40.12 -41.20 -6.38
C ASN A 2 -39.66 -39.81 -6.87
N ARG A 3 -40.57 -38.94 -7.34
CA ARG A 3 -40.22 -37.58 -7.82
C ARG A 3 -39.97 -36.57 -6.69
N ARG A 4 -40.60 -36.76 -5.52
CA ARG A 4 -40.45 -35.86 -4.35
C ARG A 4 -39.09 -36.05 -3.66
N LEU A 5 -38.56 -37.27 -3.66
CA LEU A 5 -37.24 -37.58 -3.09
C LEU A 5 -36.10 -36.98 -3.91
N ILE A 6 -36.23 -36.90 -5.23
CA ILE A 6 -35.20 -36.32 -6.13
C ILE A 6 -35.04 -34.81 -5.89
N VAL A 7 -36.13 -34.09 -5.63
CA VAL A 7 -36.10 -32.63 -5.40
C VAL A 7 -35.44 -32.29 -4.06
N ILE A 8 -35.64 -33.13 -3.04
CA ILE A 8 -35.07 -32.92 -1.70
C ILE A 8 -33.56 -33.16 -1.72
N VAL A 9 -33.07 -34.13 -2.50
CA VAL A 9 -31.63 -34.43 -2.61
C VAL A 9 -30.86 -33.33 -3.34
N MET A 10 -31.43 -32.67 -4.35
CA MET A 10 -30.73 -31.56 -5.04
C MET A 10 -30.59 -30.30 -4.17
N LEU A 11 -31.53 -30.05 -3.26
CA LEU A 11 -31.54 -28.84 -2.44
C LEU A 11 -30.45 -28.83 -1.34
N THR A 12 -29.96 -30.01 -0.94
CA THR A 12 -28.96 -30.14 0.13
C THR A 12 -27.51 -30.06 -0.35
N PHE A 13 -27.24 -30.16 -1.65
CA PHE A 13 -25.87 -30.09 -2.20
C PHE A 13 -25.40 -28.65 -2.54
N GLY A 14 -26.26 -27.64 -2.37
CA GLY A 14 -25.96 -26.25 -2.75
C GLY A 14 -25.14 -25.42 -1.77
N VAL A 15 -24.74 -25.95 -0.60
CA VAL A 15 -24.11 -25.16 0.48
C VAL A 15 -22.59 -25.34 0.64
N PHE A 16 -21.92 -26.08 -0.25
CA PHE A 16 -20.45 -26.14 -0.25
C PHE A 16 -19.84 -25.12 -1.23
N GLY A 17 -20.09 -23.84 -0.95
CA GLY A 17 -19.32 -22.74 -1.50
C GLY A 17 -18.14 -22.41 -0.59
N CYS A 18 -17.16 -23.32 -0.47
CA CYS A 18 -15.88 -22.95 0.13
C CYS A 18 -15.14 -22.05 -0.86
N SER A 19 -15.28 -20.74 -0.69
CA SER A 19 -14.31 -19.78 -1.22
C SER A 19 -12.98 -20.07 -0.54
N SER A 20 -12.15 -20.90 -1.18
CA SER A 20 -10.74 -21.02 -0.84
C SER A 20 -10.07 -19.75 -1.35
N SER A 21 -10.07 -18.69 -0.54
CA SER A 21 -9.14 -17.59 -0.76
C SER A 21 -7.77 -18.07 -0.29
N ASP A 22 -6.82 -18.21 -1.22
CA ASP A 22 -5.41 -18.41 -0.90
C ASP A 22 -4.91 -17.21 -0.08
N TYR A 23 -4.90 -17.37 1.24
CA TYR A 23 -4.48 -16.32 2.17
C TYR A 23 -2.97 -16.09 2.14
N GLU A 24 -2.21 -17.05 1.62
CA GLU A 24 -0.75 -16.96 1.45
C GLU A 24 -0.32 -15.91 0.41
N ASN A 25 -1.24 -15.40 -0.41
CA ASN A 25 -0.95 -14.39 -1.43
C ASN A 25 -1.94 -13.21 -1.41
N TYR A 26 -2.47 -12.86 -0.23
CA TYR A 26 -3.27 -11.65 -0.10
C TYR A 26 -2.37 -10.41 -0.15
N GLN A 27 -2.20 -9.85 -1.35
CA GLN A 27 -1.65 -8.51 -1.51
C GLN A 27 -2.79 -7.50 -1.35
N LEU A 28 -2.69 -6.63 -0.33
CA LEU A 28 -3.65 -5.57 -0.04
C LEU A 28 -3.87 -4.61 -1.22
N PHE A 29 -2.89 -4.54 -2.11
CA PHE A 29 -2.92 -3.82 -3.37
C PHE A 29 -2.55 -4.79 -4.49
N PRO A 30 -3.38 -4.95 -5.53
CA PRO A 30 -3.00 -5.69 -6.73
C PRO A 30 -1.66 -5.15 -7.28
N GLU A 31 -0.80 -6.00 -7.86
CA GLU A 31 0.50 -5.55 -8.39
C GLU A 31 0.37 -4.41 -9.40
N GLU A 32 -0.77 -4.27 -10.07
CA GLU A 32 -1.13 -3.13 -10.93
C GLU A 32 -1.05 -1.75 -10.23
N TYR A 33 -1.20 -1.70 -8.90
CA TYR A 33 -1.05 -0.49 -8.09
C TYR A 33 0.34 -0.39 -7.43
N VAL A 34 1.15 -1.44 -7.51
CA VAL A 34 2.60 -1.39 -7.24
C VAL A 34 3.25 -0.90 -8.52
N SER A 35 3.09 0.39 -8.77
CA SER A 35 3.66 1.02 -9.96
C SER A 35 5.18 0.86 -9.97
N ASP A 36 5.71 0.23 -11.03
CA ASP A 36 7.13 0.32 -11.43
C ASP A 36 7.44 1.67 -12.10
N VAL A 37 6.43 2.55 -12.24
CA VAL A 37 6.61 3.92 -12.67
C VAL A 37 7.25 4.67 -11.52
N GLU A 38 8.49 5.09 -11.76
CA GLU A 38 9.36 5.79 -10.82
C GLU A 38 8.54 6.80 -9.99
N TYR A 39 7.87 7.75 -10.63
CA TYR A 39 7.33 8.94 -9.98
C TYR A 39 5.96 8.86 -9.28
N ASP A 40 5.31 7.70 -9.17
CA ASP A 40 3.98 7.62 -8.52
C ASP A 40 3.76 6.29 -7.76
N SER A 41 4.86 5.67 -7.33
CA SER A 41 4.82 4.44 -6.56
C SER A 41 4.57 4.69 -5.07
N ILE A 42 3.99 3.70 -4.36
CA ILE A 42 3.87 3.71 -2.89
C ILE A 42 5.23 3.94 -2.20
N TYR A 43 6.31 3.47 -2.84
CA TYR A 43 7.68 3.73 -2.39
C TYR A 43 8.04 5.22 -2.48
N HIS A 44 7.76 5.89 -3.60
CA HIS A 44 7.99 7.34 -3.75
C HIS A 44 7.20 8.17 -2.74
N TYR A 45 5.93 7.81 -2.52
CA TYR A 45 5.11 8.45 -1.50
C TYR A 45 5.72 8.30 -0.10
N GLY A 46 6.15 7.07 0.26
CA GLY A 46 6.88 6.81 1.51
C GLY A 46 8.17 7.62 1.62
N TYR A 47 8.98 7.65 0.56
CA TYR A 47 10.26 8.38 0.50
C TYR A 47 10.11 9.86 0.80
N ASN A 48 9.17 10.53 0.13
CA ASN A 48 8.96 11.95 0.33
C ASN A 48 8.49 12.26 1.76
N GLN A 49 7.59 11.44 2.31
CA GLN A 49 7.17 11.57 3.72
C GLN A 49 8.30 11.32 4.72
N GLY A 50 9.13 10.31 4.47
CA GLY A 50 10.29 9.99 5.28
C GLY A 50 11.28 11.16 5.34
N CYS A 51 11.56 11.76 4.18
CA CYS A 51 12.43 12.93 4.08
C CYS A 51 11.88 14.11 4.90
N GLU A 52 10.62 14.48 4.69
CA GLU A 52 10.02 15.61 5.43
C GLU A 52 10.00 15.37 6.95
N SER A 53 9.81 14.11 7.38
CA SER A 53 9.91 13.72 8.78
C SER A 53 11.30 13.91 9.37
N ALA A 54 12.36 13.59 8.63
CA ALA A 54 13.73 13.80 9.06
C ALA A 54 14.05 15.30 9.21
N LEU A 55 13.60 16.11 8.25
CA LEU A 55 13.79 17.56 8.26
C LEU A 55 13.00 18.25 9.38
N SER A 56 11.77 17.79 9.63
CA SER A 56 10.93 18.25 10.75
C SER A 56 11.61 18.00 12.10
N THR A 57 12.22 16.80 12.27
CA THR A 57 12.98 16.46 13.48
C THR A 57 14.22 17.34 13.68
N LYS A 58 14.78 17.89 12.59
CA LYS A 58 15.89 18.85 12.64
C LYS A 58 15.45 20.30 12.89
N GLY A 59 14.14 20.57 12.93
CA GLY A 59 13.61 21.91 13.07
C GLY A 59 13.71 22.76 11.80
N VAL A 60 13.79 22.12 10.62
CA VAL A 60 13.68 22.85 9.35
C VAL A 60 12.27 23.45 9.25
N PRO A 61 12.13 24.76 8.99
CA PRO A 61 10.83 25.41 8.87
C PRO A 61 9.94 24.76 7.81
N ASP A 62 8.63 24.81 8.04
CA ASP A 62 7.60 24.32 7.11
C ASP A 62 7.66 22.81 6.79
N MET A 63 8.44 22.03 7.56
CA MET A 63 8.52 20.56 7.42
C MET A 63 7.64 19.87 8.47
N VAL A 64 6.84 18.92 8.00
CA VAL A 64 5.89 18.17 8.86
C VAL A 64 6.38 16.74 9.01
N TYR A 65 6.34 16.22 10.24
CA TYR A 65 6.47 14.79 10.46
C TYR A 65 5.27 14.09 9.82
N MET A 66 5.53 13.32 8.77
CA MET A 66 4.52 12.61 8.01
C MET A 66 4.87 11.12 7.97
N ARG A 67 3.97 10.33 8.52
CA ARG A 67 3.96 8.87 8.37
C ARG A 67 2.50 8.45 8.27
N ASP A 68 2.10 7.93 7.12
CA ASP A 68 0.76 7.43 6.89
C ASP A 68 0.53 6.12 7.66
N ILE A 69 -0.19 6.21 8.78
CA ILE A 69 -0.51 5.06 9.66
C ILE A 69 -1.28 3.94 8.95
N THR A 70 -1.95 4.24 7.84
CA THR A 70 -2.70 3.24 7.06
C THR A 70 -1.75 2.33 6.29
N LEU A 71 -0.63 2.90 5.84
CA LEU A 71 0.41 2.24 5.06
C LEU A 71 1.60 1.78 5.91
N ASP A 72 1.65 2.20 7.19
CA ASP A 72 2.65 1.86 8.20
C ASP A 72 2.59 0.38 8.61
N LYS A 73 3.02 -0.49 7.69
CA LYS A 73 3.11 -1.94 7.86
C LYS A 73 4.52 -2.38 7.52
N GLN A 74 5.11 -3.18 8.42
CA GLN A 74 6.44 -3.75 8.23
C GLN A 74 6.52 -4.56 6.94
N GLY A 75 7.66 -4.43 6.24
CA GLY A 75 7.93 -5.16 5.00
C GLY A 75 7.23 -4.62 3.76
N THR A 76 6.52 -3.50 3.85
CA THR A 76 5.89 -2.87 2.67
C THR A 76 6.87 -1.98 1.91
N ARG A 77 6.57 -1.75 0.61
CA ARG A 77 7.24 -0.74 -0.22
C ARG A 77 7.14 0.66 0.40
N PHE A 78 6.05 0.96 1.11
CA PHE A 78 5.89 2.22 1.84
C PHE A 78 6.92 2.36 2.94
N GLU A 79 7.06 1.36 3.81
CA GLU A 79 8.02 1.39 4.92
C GLU A 79 9.45 1.53 4.41
N GLN A 80 9.82 0.76 3.39
CA GLN A 80 11.13 0.87 2.75
C GLN A 80 11.38 2.28 2.21
N GLY A 81 10.42 2.84 1.48
CA GLY A 81 10.50 4.21 0.98
C GLY A 81 10.68 5.21 2.12
N TRP A 82 9.87 5.10 3.17
CA TRP A 82 9.93 5.99 4.32
C TRP A 82 11.29 5.95 5.03
N GLU A 83 11.83 4.75 5.27
CA GLU A 83 13.16 4.58 5.87
C GLU A 83 14.26 5.20 4.99
N ASP A 84 14.24 4.91 3.69
CA ASP A 84 15.22 5.44 2.73
C ASP A 84 15.17 6.97 2.65
N GLY A 85 13.97 7.55 2.56
CA GLY A 85 13.77 8.99 2.53
C GLY A 85 14.19 9.68 3.82
N ASN A 86 13.86 9.07 4.98
CA ASN A 86 14.28 9.58 6.28
C ASN A 86 15.81 9.60 6.41
N SER A 87 16.46 8.53 5.97
CA SER A 87 17.92 8.42 5.93
C SER A 87 18.54 9.47 4.99
N ALA A 88 17.97 9.65 3.79
CA ALA A 88 18.47 10.59 2.80
C ALA A 88 18.49 12.05 3.29
N CYS A 89 17.48 12.46 4.06
CA CYS A 89 17.36 13.84 4.55
C CYS A 89 17.86 14.06 5.97
N LYS A 90 18.52 13.05 6.57
CA LYS A 90 19.00 13.07 7.96
C LYS A 90 20.05 14.15 8.25
N ASP A 91 20.73 14.65 7.23
CA ASP A 91 21.71 15.74 7.34
C ASP A 91 21.09 17.14 7.24
N GLY A 92 19.76 17.23 7.11
CA GLY A 92 19.04 18.51 7.02
C GLY A 92 18.94 19.07 5.60
N VAL A 93 19.40 18.33 4.59
CA VAL A 93 19.26 18.68 3.18
C VAL A 93 18.03 17.99 2.61
N ARG A 94 17.16 18.75 1.94
CA ARG A 94 15.95 18.20 1.32
C ARG A 94 16.32 17.49 0.02
N ILE A 95 16.11 16.17 0.01
CA ILE A 95 16.29 15.28 -1.13
C ILE A 95 14.94 14.57 -1.30
N ILE A 96 14.09 15.12 -2.17
CA ILE A 96 12.79 14.51 -2.48
C ILE A 96 12.82 13.93 -3.88
N MET A 97 12.07 12.86 -4.06
CA MET A 97 11.80 12.35 -5.39
C MET A 97 10.70 13.20 -6.05
N PRO A 98 10.86 13.59 -7.33
CA PRO A 98 9.80 14.28 -8.06
C PRO A 98 8.49 13.49 -8.01
N THR A 99 7.37 14.18 -8.10
CA THR A 99 6.06 13.56 -8.34
C THR A 99 5.65 13.97 -9.74
N LEU A 100 5.00 13.09 -10.50
CA LEU A 100 4.46 13.48 -11.81
C LEU A 100 3.44 14.59 -11.59
N ILE A 101 3.77 15.81 -11.99
CA ILE A 101 2.79 16.89 -12.08
C ILE A 101 1.97 16.59 -13.34
N ILE A 102 0.76 16.05 -13.16
CA ILE A 102 -0.23 16.09 -14.24
C ILE A 102 -0.67 17.54 -14.34
N GLU A 103 -0.05 18.31 -15.25
CA GLU A 103 -0.54 19.64 -15.61
C GLU A 103 -1.99 19.49 -16.11
N LYS A 104 -2.95 19.99 -15.33
CA LYS A 104 -4.33 20.11 -15.78
C LYS A 104 -4.38 21.24 -16.81
N ASN A 105 -4.40 20.88 -18.10
CA ASN A 105 -4.88 21.75 -19.18
C ASN A 105 -6.37 22.06 -19.03
#